data_AF-A0A317V545-F1
#
_entry.id   AF-A0A317V545-F1
#
_cell.length_a   1.000
_cell.length_b   1.000
_cell.length_c   1.000
_cell.angle_alpha   90.00
_cell.angle_beta   90.00
_cell.angle_gamma   90.00
#
_symmetry.space_group_name_H-M   'P 1'
#
loop_
_entity.id
_entity.type
_entity.pdbx_description
1 polymer ?
#
loop_
_entity_poly.entity_id
_entity_poly.type
_entity_poly.pdbx_seq_one_letter_code
_entity_poly.pdbx_strand_id
1 'polypeptide(L)'
;PRAERDLIASLDGFCVQDDFDVVVTGLPKPLQCICLQTLVGTLLAKECMVRFFMNAFWYLVPQPTSDAGEEKPPINTAGFEDQILTLYRNMLDSNPSDAHHWRIWTTRFSNADNAFGNNMAAHRKSMVDRICEEIFGQELLQSLLRNSDQNSRDQALGELKEHFNFASDLSVRISAKLQYLHNHQLNGRRILYMQSPAIWVCERYDIFRRRSLERPATVYVEDRESPSSS
;
A
#
# COMPACT_ATOMS: atom_id res chain seq x y z
N PRO A 1 20.97 -18.36 7.75
CA PRO A 1 20.28 -18.50 9.05
C PRO A 1 18.76 -18.68 8.91
N ARG A 2 18.05 -19.27 9.90
CA ARG A 2 16.60 -19.54 9.81
C ARG A 2 15.77 -18.30 9.41
N ALA A 3 16.11 -17.13 9.94
CA ALA A 3 15.44 -15.86 9.63
C ALA A 3 15.59 -15.42 8.16
N GLU A 4 16.73 -15.63 7.52
CA GLU A 4 16.93 -15.24 6.11
C GLU A 4 16.12 -16.11 5.16
N ARG A 5 16.04 -17.42 5.46
CA ARG A 5 15.19 -18.34 4.72
C ARG A 5 13.71 -17.99 4.86
N ASP A 6 13.28 -17.72 6.09
CA ASP A 6 11.89 -17.35 6.38
C ASP A 6 11.55 -15.97 5.78
N LEU A 7 12.54 -15.05 5.65
CA LEU A 7 12.40 -13.78 4.92
C LEU A 7 12.16 -14.00 3.43
N ILE A 8 12.96 -14.85 2.76
CA ILE A 8 12.75 -15.14 1.33
C ILE A 8 11.39 -15.77 1.10
N ALA A 9 11.01 -16.74 1.94
CA ALA A 9 9.69 -17.37 1.89
C ALA A 9 8.55 -16.35 2.08
N SER A 10 8.72 -15.38 2.98
CA SER A 10 7.75 -14.30 3.19
C SER A 10 7.58 -13.39 1.97
N LEU A 11 8.55 -13.39 1.05
CA LEU A 11 8.59 -12.60 -0.18
C LEU A 11 8.16 -13.39 -1.43
N ASP A 12 7.46 -14.52 -1.27
CA ASP A 12 6.91 -15.24 -2.41
C ASP A 12 6.05 -14.33 -3.31
N GLY A 13 6.28 -14.44 -4.63
CA GLY A 13 5.74 -13.55 -5.65
C GLY A 13 6.38 -12.16 -5.76
N PHE A 14 7.36 -11.82 -4.91
CA PHE A 14 8.12 -10.55 -4.94
C PHE A 14 9.64 -10.74 -5.08
N CYS A 15 10.16 -11.92 -4.73
CA CYS A 15 11.58 -12.27 -4.87
C CYS A 15 11.74 -13.71 -5.36
N VAL A 16 12.90 -14.04 -5.94
CA VAL A 16 13.27 -15.41 -6.30
C VAL A 16 13.27 -16.27 -5.02
N GLN A 17 12.60 -17.41 -5.10
CA GLN A 17 12.44 -18.35 -4.00
C GLN A 17 13.57 -19.38 -4.01
N ASP A 18 14.74 -18.99 -3.50
CA ASP A 18 15.93 -19.84 -3.40
C ASP A 18 16.63 -19.62 -2.05
N ASP A 19 17.72 -20.35 -1.80
CA ASP A 19 18.55 -20.13 -0.61
C ASP A 19 19.17 -18.72 -0.62
N PHE A 20 19.22 -18.10 0.56
CA PHE A 20 19.72 -16.73 0.71
C PHE A 20 21.16 -16.57 0.23
N ASP A 21 22.04 -17.53 0.50
CA ASP A 21 23.43 -17.45 0.07
C ASP A 21 23.54 -17.56 -1.45
N VAL A 22 22.65 -18.33 -2.10
CA VAL A 22 22.56 -18.42 -3.56
C VAL A 22 22.09 -17.09 -4.16
N VAL A 23 21.04 -16.49 -3.58
CA VAL A 23 20.54 -15.18 -4.01
C VAL A 23 21.62 -14.11 -3.87
N VAL A 24 22.33 -14.06 -2.74
CA VAL A 24 23.39 -13.06 -2.49
C VAL A 24 24.57 -13.28 -3.43
N THR A 25 25.08 -14.50 -3.56
CA THR A 25 26.27 -14.78 -4.39
C THR A 25 26.03 -14.56 -5.87
N GLY A 26 24.77 -14.67 -6.33
CA GLY A 26 24.37 -14.33 -7.69
C GLY A 26 24.38 -12.82 -8.02
N LEU A 27 24.42 -11.94 -7.00
CA LEU A 27 24.42 -10.49 -7.21
C LEU A 27 25.84 -9.94 -7.46
N PRO A 28 25.98 -8.84 -8.24
CA PRO A 28 27.22 -8.06 -8.30
C PRO A 28 27.70 -7.66 -6.89
N LYS A 29 29.03 -7.71 -6.66
CA LYS A 29 29.64 -7.44 -5.34
C LYS A 29 29.09 -6.21 -4.59
N PRO A 30 28.84 -5.04 -5.22
CA PRO A 30 28.29 -3.88 -4.52
C PRO A 30 26.87 -4.09 -3.98
N LEU A 31 26.09 -4.99 -4.59
CA LEU A 31 24.72 -5.29 -4.18
C LEU A 31 24.64 -6.37 -3.11
N GLN A 32 25.67 -7.20 -2.97
CA GLN A 32 25.73 -8.26 -1.96
C GLN A 32 25.63 -7.69 -0.54
N CYS A 33 26.31 -6.57 -0.26
CA CYS A 33 26.33 -5.97 1.07
C CYS A 33 25.02 -5.28 1.49
N ILE A 34 24.16 -4.92 0.52
CA ILE A 34 22.86 -4.29 0.79
C ILE A 34 21.68 -5.25 0.61
N CYS A 35 21.90 -6.47 0.11
CA CYS A 35 20.84 -7.40 -0.25
C CYS A 35 19.84 -7.65 0.89
N LEU A 36 20.34 -7.89 2.11
CA LEU A 36 19.47 -8.08 3.28
C LEU A 36 18.60 -6.85 3.57
N GLN A 37 19.20 -5.65 3.51
CA GLN A 37 18.47 -4.40 3.72
C GLN A 37 17.40 -4.21 2.63
N THR A 38 17.72 -4.53 1.38
CA THR A 38 16.75 -4.49 0.27
C THR A 38 15.60 -5.45 0.51
N LEU A 39 15.86 -6.70 0.91
CA LEU A 39 14.80 -7.69 1.17
C LEU A 39 13.90 -7.30 2.33
N VAL A 40 14.46 -6.77 3.43
CA VAL A 40 13.65 -6.21 4.52
C VAL A 40 12.82 -5.03 4.04
N GLY A 41 13.41 -4.12 3.25
CA GLY A 41 12.67 -3.02 2.63
C GLY A 41 11.52 -3.52 1.74
N THR A 42 11.73 -4.59 0.96
CA THR A 42 10.69 -5.22 0.15
C THR A 42 9.59 -5.82 1.01
N LEU A 43 9.91 -6.46 2.13
CA LEU A 43 8.93 -7.00 3.07
C LEU A 43 8.04 -5.87 3.63
N LEU A 44 8.65 -4.78 4.08
CA LEU A 44 7.92 -3.63 4.61
C LEU A 44 7.06 -2.95 3.53
N ALA A 45 7.57 -2.85 2.30
CA ALA A 45 6.80 -2.34 1.17
C ALA A 45 5.60 -3.25 0.85
N LYS A 46 5.79 -4.58 0.88
CA LYS A 46 4.70 -5.55 0.73
C LYS A 46 3.63 -5.35 1.80
N GLU A 47 4.01 -5.19 3.06
CA GLU A 47 3.05 -4.91 4.16
C GLU A 47 2.26 -3.63 3.92
N CYS A 48 2.93 -2.53 3.53
CA CYS A 48 2.25 -1.29 3.15
C CYS A 48 1.23 -1.52 2.03
N MET A 49 1.62 -2.24 0.98
CA MET A 49 0.76 -2.51 -0.18
C MET A 49 -0.49 -3.29 0.23
N VAL A 50 -0.33 -4.37 0.98
CA VAL A 50 -1.43 -5.23 1.43
C VAL A 50 -2.36 -4.47 2.38
N ARG A 51 -1.81 -3.73 3.34
CA ARG A 51 -2.61 -3.08 4.39
C ARG A 51 -3.29 -1.79 3.94
N PHE A 52 -2.65 -0.99 3.09
CA PHE A 52 -3.14 0.37 2.78
C PHE A 52 -3.66 0.54 1.36
N PHE A 53 -3.09 -0.17 0.38
CA PHE A 53 -3.36 0.10 -1.04
C PHE A 53 -4.30 -0.93 -1.69
N MET A 54 -4.35 -2.16 -1.18
CA MET A 54 -5.25 -3.20 -1.70
C MET A 54 -6.71 -3.01 -1.29
N ASN A 55 -6.97 -2.35 -0.15
CA ASN A 55 -8.29 -1.98 0.31
C ASN A 55 -8.36 -0.46 0.50
N ALA A 56 -9.08 0.28 -0.34
CA ALA A 56 -9.22 1.74 -0.22
C ALA A 56 -9.94 2.20 1.07
N PHE A 57 -10.56 1.26 1.78
CA PHE A 57 -11.44 1.49 2.92
C PHE A 57 -10.88 0.91 4.23
N TRP A 58 -9.60 0.52 4.23
CA TRP A 58 -8.92 -0.20 5.31
C TRP A 58 -9.02 0.45 6.70
N TYR A 59 -9.30 1.76 6.76
CA TYR A 59 -9.40 2.55 7.99
C TYR A 59 -10.82 3.02 8.29
N LEU A 60 -11.80 2.73 7.44
CA LEU A 60 -13.14 3.26 7.62
C LEU A 60 -13.82 2.59 8.81
N VAL A 61 -14.42 3.42 9.64
CA VAL A 61 -15.34 3.01 10.71
C VAL A 61 -16.55 3.95 10.71
N PRO A 62 -17.75 3.49 11.09
CA PRO A 62 -18.95 4.31 11.06
C PRO A 62 -18.89 5.48 12.06
N GLN A 63 -18.18 5.32 13.17
CA GLN A 63 -18.04 6.32 14.23
C GLN A 63 -16.60 6.35 14.74
N PRO A 64 -15.71 7.13 14.11
CA PRO A 64 -14.36 7.32 14.64
C PRO A 64 -14.45 8.16 15.92
N THR A 65 -14.04 7.57 17.05
CA THR A 65 -13.95 8.28 18.32
C THR A 65 -12.61 9.00 18.41
N SER A 66 -12.64 10.23 18.91
CA SER A 66 -11.44 10.87 19.46
C SER A 66 -11.29 10.37 20.90
N ASP A 67 -10.09 10.01 21.32
CA ASP A 67 -9.80 9.59 22.71
C ASP A 67 -10.19 10.67 23.75
N ALA A 68 -10.52 11.89 23.32
CA ALA A 68 -11.10 12.93 24.17
C ALA A 68 -12.63 12.80 24.24
N GLY A 69 -13.10 12.01 25.21
CA GLY A 69 -14.34 12.29 25.95
C GLY A 69 -15.66 12.00 25.25
N GLU A 70 -16.06 10.73 25.27
CA GLU A 70 -17.41 10.23 25.62
C GLU A 70 -17.43 8.75 25.24
N GLU A 71 -17.46 7.86 26.25
CA GLU A 71 -17.68 6.42 26.06
C GLU A 71 -19.08 6.20 25.49
N LYS A 72 -19.23 6.34 24.17
CA LYS A 72 -20.35 5.71 23.46
C LYS A 72 -20.03 4.22 23.38
N PRO A 73 -21.02 3.35 23.63
CA PRO A 73 -20.80 1.91 23.57
C PRO A 73 -20.19 1.57 22.20
N PRO A 74 -19.14 0.73 22.15
CA PRO A 74 -18.51 0.38 20.89
C PRO A 74 -19.57 -0.28 20.02
N ILE A 75 -19.96 0.41 18.93
CA ILE A 75 -20.60 -0.27 17.83
C ILE A 75 -19.62 -1.37 17.43
N ASN A 76 -20.07 -2.60 17.25
CA ASN A 76 -19.21 -3.67 16.75
C ASN A 76 -18.75 -3.28 15.33
N THR A 77 -17.58 -2.65 15.26
CA THR A 77 -16.97 -2.11 14.04
C THR A 77 -16.02 -3.11 13.39
N ALA A 78 -15.79 -4.26 14.01
CA ALA A 78 -14.86 -5.26 13.49
C ALA A 78 -15.31 -5.74 12.10
N GLY A 79 -14.44 -5.55 11.10
CA GLY A 79 -14.69 -5.94 9.72
C GLY A 79 -15.62 -5.00 8.95
N PHE A 80 -15.88 -3.79 9.44
CA PHE A 80 -16.63 -2.79 8.67
C PHE A 80 -15.92 -2.43 7.36
N GLU A 81 -14.60 -2.30 7.41
CA GLU A 81 -13.71 -2.08 6.26
C GLU A 81 -13.87 -3.15 5.17
N ASP A 82 -14.05 -4.41 5.57
CA ASP A 82 -14.22 -5.55 4.65
C ASP A 82 -15.62 -5.60 4.06
N GLN A 83 -16.65 -5.23 4.85
CA GLN A 83 -18.02 -5.10 4.35
C GLN A 83 -18.11 -4.00 3.30
N ILE A 84 -17.48 -2.85 3.56
CA ILE A 84 -17.41 -1.72 2.63
C ILE A 84 -16.63 -2.11 1.36
N LEU A 85 -15.50 -2.82 1.49
CA LEU A 85 -14.75 -3.34 0.36
C LEU A 85 -15.59 -4.32 -0.48
N THR A 86 -16.35 -5.20 0.16
CA THR A 86 -17.24 -6.16 -0.51
C THR A 86 -18.33 -5.45 -1.30
N LEU A 87 -18.97 -4.43 -0.69
CA LEU A 87 -19.94 -3.60 -1.39
C LEU A 87 -19.31 -2.91 -2.61
N TYR A 88 -18.11 -2.36 -2.47
CA TYR A 88 -17.38 -1.76 -3.57
C TYR A 88 -17.07 -2.75 -4.70
N ARG A 89 -16.67 -3.98 -4.38
CA ARG A 89 -16.45 -5.03 -5.40
C ARG A 89 -17.73 -5.38 -6.15
N ASN A 90 -18.86 -5.52 -5.46
CA ASN A 90 -20.15 -5.75 -6.10
C ASN A 90 -20.56 -4.58 -7.03
N MET A 91 -20.28 -3.34 -6.62
CA MET A 91 -20.50 -2.16 -7.48
C MET A 91 -19.55 -2.16 -8.69
N LEU A 92 -18.28 -2.54 -8.50
CA LEU A 92 -17.32 -2.65 -9.60
C LEU A 92 -17.77 -3.65 -10.65
N ASP A 93 -18.26 -4.81 -10.23
CA ASP A 93 -18.74 -5.86 -11.13
C ASP A 93 -19.98 -5.42 -11.92
N SER A 94 -20.80 -4.53 -11.33
CA SER A 94 -22.03 -4.03 -11.95
C SER A 94 -21.80 -2.82 -12.86
N ASN A 95 -21.07 -1.81 -12.37
CA ASN A 95 -20.72 -0.59 -13.11
C ASN A 95 -19.41 0.01 -12.54
N PRO A 96 -18.27 -0.23 -13.21
CA PRO A 96 -16.98 0.27 -12.76
C PRO A 96 -16.93 1.80 -12.60
N SER A 97 -17.53 2.56 -13.52
CA SER A 97 -17.49 4.03 -13.48
C SER A 97 -18.11 4.57 -12.19
N ASP A 98 -19.31 4.10 -11.85
CA ASP A 98 -20.03 4.55 -10.66
C ASP A 98 -19.33 4.09 -9.39
N ALA A 99 -18.82 2.85 -9.37
CA ALA A 99 -18.04 2.34 -8.25
C ALA A 99 -16.82 3.23 -7.96
N HIS A 100 -16.09 3.69 -8.99
CA HIS A 100 -14.94 4.57 -8.79
C HIS A 100 -15.32 5.94 -8.26
N HIS A 101 -16.40 6.53 -8.76
CA HIS A 101 -16.93 7.78 -8.21
C HIS A 101 -17.33 7.59 -6.75
N TRP A 102 -18.00 6.47 -6.43
CA TRP A 102 -18.37 6.14 -5.07
C TRP A 102 -17.15 6.04 -4.14
N ARG A 103 -16.13 5.27 -4.53
CA ARG A 103 -14.85 5.20 -3.78
C ARG A 103 -14.28 6.59 -3.53
N ILE A 104 -14.19 7.43 -4.56
CA ILE A 104 -13.63 8.78 -4.46
C ILE A 104 -14.41 9.63 -3.46
N TRP A 105 -15.73 9.67 -3.59
CA TRP A 105 -16.58 10.50 -2.74
C TRP A 105 -16.59 9.99 -1.30
N THR A 106 -16.69 8.69 -1.09
CA THR A 106 -16.57 8.07 0.23
C THR A 106 -15.25 8.43 0.88
N THR A 107 -14.12 8.26 0.19
CA THR A 107 -12.80 8.65 0.73
C THR A 107 -12.74 10.15 1.04
N ARG A 108 -13.26 11.02 0.17
CA ARG A 108 -13.25 12.48 0.42
C ARG A 108 -14.09 12.88 1.61
N PHE A 109 -15.31 12.37 1.73
CA PHE A 109 -16.19 12.70 2.85
C PHE A 109 -15.67 12.15 4.17
N SER A 110 -15.00 11.00 4.15
CA SER A 110 -14.33 10.44 5.33
C SER A 110 -13.05 11.16 5.75
N ASN A 111 -12.52 12.07 4.94
CA ASN A 111 -11.29 12.82 5.22
C ASN A 111 -11.47 14.32 4.96
N ALA A 112 -12.70 14.81 5.09
CA ALA A 112 -12.99 16.23 4.96
C ALA A 112 -12.46 17.00 6.18
N ASP A 113 -12.22 18.30 6.01
CA ASP A 113 -11.82 19.20 7.10
C ASP A 113 -13.04 19.53 7.98
N ASN A 114 -13.45 18.54 8.78
CA ASN A 114 -14.54 18.62 9.73
C ASN A 114 -14.31 17.63 10.88
N ALA A 115 -15.16 17.66 11.91
CA ALA A 115 -14.99 16.80 13.09
C ALA A 115 -14.91 15.30 12.75
N PHE A 116 -15.72 14.84 11.79
CA PHE A 116 -15.71 13.44 11.36
C PHE A 116 -14.39 13.07 10.68
N GLY A 117 -13.91 13.87 9.73
CA GLY A 117 -12.66 13.61 9.03
C GLY A 117 -11.42 13.74 9.93
N ASN A 118 -11.43 14.67 10.89
CA ASN A 118 -10.37 14.81 11.88
C ASN A 118 -10.30 13.58 12.81
N ASN A 119 -11.45 13.10 13.29
CA ASN A 119 -11.51 11.86 14.06
C ASN A 119 -11.08 10.66 13.22
N MET A 120 -11.46 10.60 11.94
CA MET A 120 -11.03 9.54 11.03
C MET A 120 -9.51 9.55 10.80
N ALA A 121 -8.90 10.73 10.67
CA ALA A 121 -7.46 10.87 10.54
C ALA A 121 -6.72 10.42 11.83
N ALA A 122 -7.24 10.77 13.01
CA ALA A 122 -6.71 10.31 14.29
C ALA A 122 -6.83 8.78 14.43
N HIS A 123 -7.99 8.21 14.10
CA HIS A 123 -8.21 6.78 14.07
C HIS A 123 -7.22 6.07 13.15
N ARG A 124 -7.03 6.60 11.93
CA ARG A 124 -6.07 6.07 10.97
C ARG A 124 -4.65 6.06 11.51
N LYS A 125 -4.23 7.14 12.19
CA LYS A 125 -2.90 7.21 12.83
C LYS A 125 -2.73 6.14 13.91
N SER A 126 -3.73 5.98 14.78
CA SER A 126 -3.73 4.92 15.80
C SER A 126 -3.66 3.52 15.19
N MET A 127 -4.39 3.27 14.09
CA MET A 127 -4.28 2.01 13.36
C MET A 127 -2.88 1.77 12.80
N VAL A 128 -2.24 2.80 12.21
CA VAL A 128 -0.87 2.71 11.71
C VAL A 128 0.10 2.35 12.84
N ASP A 129 -0.03 2.99 14.00
CA ASP A 129 0.83 2.72 15.14
C ASP A 129 0.71 1.25 15.59
N ARG A 130 -0.51 0.73 15.70
CA ARG A 130 -0.78 -0.67 16.03
C ARG A 130 -0.24 -1.63 14.96
N ILE A 131 -0.38 -1.30 13.68
CA ILE A 131 0.16 -2.10 12.56
C ILE A 131 1.69 -2.15 12.64
N CYS A 132 2.35 -1.03 12.93
CA CYS A 132 3.80 -0.98 13.05
C CYS A 132 4.27 -1.82 14.24
N GLU A 133 3.57 -1.76 15.37
CA GLU A 133 3.87 -2.58 16.55
C GLU A 133 3.68 -4.08 16.27
N GLU A 134 2.61 -4.45 15.56
CA GLU A 134 2.36 -5.82 15.12
C GLU A 134 3.47 -6.35 14.21
N ILE A 135 3.82 -5.59 13.17
CA ILE A 135 4.88 -5.95 12.21
C ILE A 135 6.22 -6.06 12.94
N PHE A 136 6.57 -5.04 13.72
CA PHE A 136 7.84 -5.02 14.44
C PHE A 136 7.93 -6.16 15.44
N GLY A 137 6.81 -6.57 16.05
CA GLY A 137 6.72 -7.71 16.96
C GLY A 137 6.82 -9.09 16.31
N GLN A 138 6.81 -9.19 14.98
CA GLN A 138 6.92 -10.48 14.28
C GLN A 138 8.26 -11.17 14.57
N GLU A 139 8.22 -12.49 14.80
CA GLU A 139 9.42 -13.30 15.09
C GLU A 139 10.53 -13.10 14.05
N LEU A 140 10.15 -12.95 12.78
CA LEU A 140 11.07 -12.70 11.68
C LEU A 140 11.91 -11.43 11.90
N LEU A 141 11.26 -10.27 12.11
CA LEU A 141 11.96 -9.01 12.34
C LEU A 141 12.69 -9.02 13.69
N GLN A 142 12.09 -9.62 14.73
CA GLN A 142 12.72 -9.80 16.03
C GLN A 142 14.03 -10.59 15.92
N SER A 143 14.06 -11.65 15.11
CA SER A 143 15.27 -12.43 14.88
C SER A 143 16.34 -11.68 14.07
N LEU A 144 15.93 -10.84 13.12
CA LEU A 144 16.86 -9.99 12.36
C LEU A 144 17.49 -8.89 13.23
N LEU A 145 16.71 -8.38 14.20
CA LEU A 145 17.12 -7.33 15.14
C LEU A 145 17.70 -7.87 16.46
N ARG A 146 18.01 -9.16 16.56
CA ARG A 146 18.42 -9.83 17.82
C ARG A 146 19.69 -9.24 18.44
N ASN A 147 20.56 -8.65 17.62
CA ASN A 147 21.84 -8.09 18.04
C ASN A 147 21.79 -6.57 18.22
N SER A 148 20.64 -5.94 17.98
CA SER A 148 20.45 -4.50 18.11
C SER A 148 20.15 -4.12 19.56
N ASP A 149 20.71 -3.02 20.02
CA ASP A 149 20.38 -2.45 21.33
C ASP A 149 18.98 -1.81 21.33
N GLN A 150 18.45 -1.53 22.53
CA GLN A 150 17.10 -1.00 22.68
C GLN A 150 16.91 0.36 21.99
N ASN A 151 17.89 1.25 22.04
CA ASN A 151 17.80 2.58 21.43
C ASN A 151 17.73 2.47 19.90
N SER A 152 18.55 1.61 19.30
CA SER A 152 18.47 1.31 17.86
C SER A 152 17.12 0.73 17.46
N ARG A 153 16.50 -0.09 18.32
CA ARG A 153 15.18 -0.69 18.07
C ARG A 153 14.05 0.33 18.19
N ASP A 154 14.11 1.21 19.18
CA ASP A 154 13.14 2.30 19.36
C ASP A 154 13.21 3.28 18.20
N GLN A 155 14.43 3.62 17.74
CA GLN A 155 14.63 4.45 16.54
C GLN A 155 14.04 3.76 15.30
N ALA A 156 14.32 2.49 15.08
CA ALA A 156 13.80 1.74 13.93
C ALA A 156 12.25 1.67 13.93
N LEU A 157 11.63 1.51 15.10
CA LEU A 157 10.17 1.55 15.23
C LEU A 157 9.62 2.95 14.95
N GLY A 158 10.30 4.01 15.40
CA GLY A 158 9.96 5.40 15.08
C GLY A 158 9.99 5.66 13.57
N GLU A 159 11.08 5.29 12.91
CA GLU A 159 11.22 5.40 11.46
C GLU A 159 10.15 4.57 10.72
N LEU A 160 9.86 3.35 11.17
CA LEU A 160 8.79 2.53 10.61
C LEU A 160 7.43 3.24 10.67
N LYS A 161 7.09 3.80 11.84
CA LYS A 161 5.85 4.56 12.04
C LYS A 161 5.77 5.77 11.10
N GLU A 162 6.87 6.50 10.90
CA GLU A 162 6.91 7.62 9.95
C GLU A 162 6.62 7.18 8.51
N HIS A 163 7.32 6.14 8.04
CA HIS A 163 7.14 5.62 6.68
C HIS A 163 5.74 5.05 6.43
N PHE A 164 5.19 4.31 7.40
CA PHE A 164 3.85 3.75 7.29
C PHE A 164 2.78 4.83 7.38
N ASN A 165 2.97 5.89 8.17
CA ASN A 165 2.08 7.05 8.17
C ASN A 165 2.08 7.76 6.82
N PHE A 166 3.25 7.93 6.19
CA PHE A 166 3.34 8.47 4.84
C PHE A 166 2.60 7.60 3.82
N ALA A 167 2.81 6.27 3.86
CA ALA A 167 2.15 5.33 2.97
C ALA A 167 0.62 5.32 3.16
N SER A 168 0.16 5.34 4.41
CA SER A 168 -1.24 5.46 4.82
C SER A 168 -1.88 6.73 4.25
N ASP A 169 -1.26 7.90 4.44
CA ASP A 169 -1.76 9.16 3.89
C ASP A 169 -1.78 9.17 2.36
N LEU A 170 -0.72 8.64 1.72
CA LEU A 170 -0.66 8.50 0.28
C LEU A 170 -1.79 7.61 -0.26
N SER A 171 -2.10 6.50 0.41
CA SER A 171 -3.18 5.59 0.03
C SER A 171 -4.54 6.28 0.01
N VAL A 172 -4.81 7.15 0.99
CA VAL A 172 -6.04 7.95 1.07
C VAL A 172 -6.07 8.99 -0.05
N ARG A 173 -4.96 9.71 -0.28
CA ARG A 173 -4.88 10.71 -1.36
C ARG A 173 -5.07 10.10 -2.75
N ILE A 174 -4.52 8.92 -3.00
CA ILE A 174 -4.74 8.18 -4.24
C ILE A 174 -6.20 7.73 -4.34
N SER A 175 -6.80 7.28 -3.23
CA SER A 175 -8.20 6.86 -3.18
C SER A 175 -9.21 7.98 -3.43
N ALA A 176 -8.87 9.20 -3.00
CA ALA A 176 -9.68 10.40 -3.18
C ALA A 176 -9.55 11.09 -4.56
N LYS A 177 -8.74 10.55 -5.49
CA LYS A 177 -8.49 11.17 -6.80
C LYS A 177 -8.77 10.19 -7.95
N LEU A 178 -9.42 10.73 -9.00
CA LEU A 178 -9.56 10.06 -10.31
C LEU A 178 -8.28 10.21 -11.17
N GLN A 179 -7.51 11.28 -10.92
CA GLN A 179 -6.47 11.79 -11.82
C GLN A 179 -5.17 10.98 -11.90
N TYR A 180 -4.90 10.05 -10.97
CA TYR A 180 -3.73 9.17 -11.06
C TYR A 180 -3.83 8.16 -12.22
N LEU A 181 -5.01 8.01 -12.83
CA LEU A 181 -5.21 7.15 -14.00
C LEU A 181 -5.35 7.97 -15.31
N HIS A 182 -5.83 9.20 -15.21
CA HIS A 182 -6.27 10.00 -16.37
C HIS A 182 -5.14 10.71 -17.13
N ASN A 183 -3.98 10.93 -16.51
CA ASN A 183 -2.83 11.66 -17.08
C ASN A 183 -1.64 10.75 -17.43
N HIS A 184 -1.84 9.43 -17.47
CA HIS A 184 -0.79 8.50 -17.85
C HIS A 184 -1.07 8.01 -19.26
N GLN A 185 -0.11 8.27 -20.15
CA GLN A 185 -0.09 7.69 -21.48
C GLN A 185 0.69 6.38 -21.43
N LEU A 186 0.05 5.29 -21.85
CA LEU A 186 0.71 4.01 -22.11
C LEU A 186 0.90 3.92 -23.64
N ASN A 187 2.14 3.98 -24.12
CA ASN A 187 2.46 4.02 -25.55
C ASN A 187 1.69 5.10 -26.34
N GLY A 188 1.52 6.29 -25.76
CA GLY A 188 0.80 7.42 -26.38
C GLY A 188 -0.72 7.33 -26.34
N ARG A 189 -1.30 6.30 -25.72
CA ARG A 189 -2.77 6.18 -25.51
C ARG A 189 -3.16 6.69 -24.15
N ARG A 190 -4.27 7.44 -24.08
CA ARG A 190 -4.85 7.88 -22.81
C ARG A 190 -5.37 6.66 -22.05
N ILE A 191 -4.89 6.48 -20.82
CA ILE A 191 -5.45 5.48 -19.93
C ILE A 191 -6.76 6.04 -19.38
N LEU A 192 -7.85 5.33 -19.66
CA LEU A 192 -9.17 5.70 -19.15
C LEU A 192 -9.31 5.19 -17.71
N TYR A 193 -8.81 3.98 -17.45
CA TYR A 193 -8.94 3.33 -16.17
C TYR A 193 -7.95 2.15 -16.02
N MET A 194 -7.50 1.88 -14.79
CA MET A 194 -6.78 0.66 -14.43
C MET A 194 -7.46 0.01 -13.21
N GLN A 195 -7.66 -1.31 -13.25
CA GLN A 195 -8.14 -2.04 -12.09
C GLN A 195 -7.14 -1.95 -10.94
N SER A 196 -7.62 -1.50 -9.78
CA SER A 196 -6.82 -1.42 -8.56
C SER A 196 -6.56 -2.81 -7.99
N PRO A 197 -5.34 -3.12 -7.49
CA PRO A 197 -4.16 -2.25 -7.46
C PRO A 197 -3.32 -2.36 -8.75
N ALA A 198 -3.27 -1.29 -9.54
CA ALA A 198 -2.27 -1.12 -10.58
C ALA A 198 -1.12 -0.29 -10.00
N ILE A 199 0.01 -0.94 -9.71
CA ILE A 199 1.19 -0.28 -9.16
C ILE A 199 2.05 0.22 -10.32
N TRP A 200 2.32 1.52 -10.30
CA TRP A 200 3.19 2.18 -11.25
C TRP A 200 4.51 2.49 -10.56
N VAL A 201 5.57 1.76 -10.91
CA VAL A 201 6.91 2.10 -10.44
C VAL A 201 7.56 3.03 -11.46
N CYS A 202 7.89 4.22 -10.99
CA CYS A 202 8.62 5.22 -11.76
C CYS A 202 10.05 5.25 -11.21
N GLU A 203 10.91 4.38 -11.72
CA GLU A 203 12.32 4.41 -11.34
C GLU A 203 12.97 5.63 -11.98
N ARG A 204 13.40 6.60 -11.17
CA ARG A 204 14.31 7.66 -11.62
C ARG A 204 15.74 7.16 -11.44
N TYR A 205 16.24 6.42 -12.42
CA TYR A 205 17.68 6.39 -12.69
C TYR A 205 17.93 7.28 -13.89
N ASP A 206 18.90 8.18 -13.79
CA ASP A 206 19.22 9.28 -14.73
C ASP A 206 19.57 8.84 -16.17
N ILE A 207 19.37 7.58 -16.54
CA ILE A 207 19.73 7.02 -17.84
C ILE A 207 18.63 6.17 -18.50
N PHE A 208 17.59 5.75 -17.78
CA PHE A 208 16.43 5.09 -18.39
C PHE A 208 15.14 5.46 -17.65
N ARG A 209 14.23 6.17 -18.33
CA ARG A 209 12.83 6.26 -17.89
C ARG A 209 12.14 4.93 -18.17
N ARG A 210 12.38 3.93 -17.34
CA ARG A 210 11.59 2.70 -17.40
C ARG A 210 10.32 2.91 -16.59
N ARG A 211 9.19 2.73 -17.26
CA ARG A 211 7.85 2.75 -16.68
C ARG A 211 7.30 1.35 -16.87
N SER A 212 7.14 0.60 -15.80
CA SER A 212 6.62 -0.75 -15.86
C SER A 212 5.52 -0.95 -14.82
N LEU A 213 4.48 -1.64 -15.25
CA LEU A 213 3.55 -2.30 -14.36
C LEU A 213 4.29 -3.50 -13.75
N GLU A 214 4.48 -3.50 -12.43
CA GLU A 214 5.10 -4.64 -11.74
C GLU A 214 4.14 -5.82 -11.54
N ARG A 215 2.84 -5.60 -11.76
CA ARG A 215 1.81 -6.64 -11.73
C ARG A 215 0.94 -6.59 -12.97
N PRO A 216 0.47 -7.74 -13.47
CA PRO A 216 -0.59 -7.78 -14.46
C PRO A 216 -1.79 -6.98 -13.94
N ALA A 217 -2.18 -5.94 -14.66
CA ALA A 217 -3.38 -5.17 -14.38
C ALA A 217 -4.18 -5.03 -15.67
N THR A 218 -5.51 -5.09 -15.54
CA THR A 218 -6.40 -4.75 -16.63
C THR A 218 -6.36 -3.23 -16.81
N VAL A 219 -5.80 -2.79 -17.93
CA VAL A 219 -5.72 -1.37 -18.30
C VAL A 219 -6.67 -1.12 -19.46
N TYR A 220 -7.62 -0.22 -19.26
CA TYR A 220 -8.53 0.24 -20.31
C TYR A 220 -7.95 1.52 -20.91
N VAL A 221 -7.62 1.46 -22.20
CA VAL A 221 -7.05 2.57 -22.96
C VAL A 221 -8.05 3.05 -24.00
N GLU A 222 -7.98 4.33 -24.33
CA GLU A 222 -8.73 4.90 -25.45
C GLU A 222 -8.30 4.21 -26.76
N ASP A 223 -9.28 3.74 -27.54
CA ASP A 223 -9.02 3.20 -28.87
C ASP A 223 -8.51 4.32 -29.79
N ARG A 224 -7.59 3.97 -30.69
CA ARG A 224 -7.26 4.89 -31.79
C ARG A 224 -8.52 5.01 -32.64
N GLU A 225 -9.09 6.20 -32.73
CA GLU A 225 -9.88 6.52 -33.90
C GLU A 225 -9.00 6.23 -35.11
N SER A 226 -9.40 5.22 -35.89
CA SER A 226 -8.78 4.97 -37.18
C SER A 226 -8.95 6.26 -37.97
N PRO A 227 -7.90 6.81 -38.61
CA PRO A 227 -8.09 8.00 -39.44
C PRO A 227 -9.21 7.66 -40.42
N SER A 228 -10.29 8.43 -40.36
CA SER A 228 -11.40 8.31 -41.29
C SER A 228 -10.80 8.36 -42.69
N SER A 229 -10.98 7.29 -43.45
CA SER A 229 -10.59 7.24 -44.85
C SER A 229 -11.43 8.32 -45.54
N SER A 230 -10.78 9.42 -45.92
CA SER A 230 -11.34 10.47 -46.76
C SER A 230 -10.32 10.80 -47.82
#